data_AF-A0A1H6KWS1-F1
#
_entry.id   AF-A0A1H6KWS1-F1
#
_cell.length_a   1.000
_cell.length_b   1.000
_cell.length_c   1.000
_cell.angle_alpha   90.00
_cell.angle_beta   90.00
_cell.angle_gamma   90.00
#
_symmetry.space_group_name_H-M   'P 1'
#
loop_
_entity.id
_entity.type
_entity.pdbx_description
1 polymer ?
#
loop_
_entity_poly.entity_id
_entity_poly.type
_entity_poly.pdbx_seq_one_letter_code
_entity_poly.pdbx_strand_id
1 'polypeptide(L)'
;MPKIKDIPEVDRPREKLLKKGSNALSKTDLLAILLSSGIKGINVQTLAKTIITKFNKDFLNITIDDLLAVKGIGQAKALQVYSAVALIKRFYQEQNSTDLIIKNVQNVLTLAFDIRDKKKEHLICLHLDSRNAPIKKETLSIGLLDKSLIHPREIFSSALKNKAANIILIHNHPSGNPTPSRQDKQVAKNIGKAGQIMGIALLDFVIIAKNGHNSFYQELKHNKTIDYMGDGFQMGIFDQFETKKSIYKNEPKFTFIDLFAGIGGFHLAASNLGGKCVFASEFDENARKTYQANFLKHNKDLFYSGNFAGDITKVDEKNIPNFDFLFAGFPCQPFSVAGYR
;
A
#
# COMPACT_ATOMS: atom_id res chain seq x y z
N MET A 1 -47.67 -15.64 -9.38
CA MET A 1 -46.50 -14.76 -9.25
C MET A 1 -46.69 -13.56 -10.17
N PRO A 2 -46.34 -12.34 -9.73
CA PRO A 2 -46.46 -11.13 -10.55
C PRO A 2 -45.59 -11.24 -11.81
N LYS A 3 -46.17 -10.85 -12.94
CA LYS A 3 -45.50 -10.67 -14.23
C LYS A 3 -44.69 -9.38 -14.16
N ILE A 4 -43.67 -9.24 -15.02
CA ILE A 4 -42.88 -8.00 -15.13
C ILE A 4 -43.77 -6.79 -15.42
N LYS A 5 -44.88 -7.00 -16.14
CA LYS A 5 -45.86 -5.95 -16.44
C LYS A 5 -46.55 -5.40 -15.18
N ASP A 6 -46.56 -6.16 -14.09
CA ASP A 6 -47.17 -5.79 -12.81
C ASP A 6 -46.23 -4.94 -11.95
N ILE A 7 -44.96 -4.80 -12.35
CA ILE A 7 -43.99 -3.87 -11.75
C ILE A 7 -44.20 -2.49 -12.39
N PRO A 8 -44.22 -1.40 -11.59
CA PRO A 8 -44.23 -0.03 -12.12
C PRO A 8 -43.16 0.13 -13.19
N GLU A 9 -43.51 0.77 -14.30
CA GLU A 9 -42.62 0.88 -15.47
C GLU A 9 -41.25 1.47 -15.12
N VAL A 10 -41.21 2.41 -14.17
CA VAL A 10 -39.98 3.04 -13.66
C VAL A 10 -39.05 2.09 -12.89
N ASP A 11 -39.60 0.99 -12.36
CA ASP A 11 -38.87 0.00 -11.57
C ASP A 11 -38.54 -1.27 -12.35
N ARG A 12 -39.04 -1.38 -13.59
CA ARG A 12 -38.67 -2.47 -14.48
C ARG A 12 -37.18 -2.35 -14.87
N PRO A 13 -36.42 -3.46 -14.90
CA PRO A 13 -34.97 -3.41 -15.09
C PRO A 13 -34.51 -2.64 -16.33
N ARG A 14 -35.13 -2.83 -17.50
CA ARG A 14 -34.67 -2.19 -18.74
C ARG A 14 -34.87 -0.68 -18.70
N GLU A 15 -36.04 -0.27 -18.27
CA GLU A 15 -36.47 1.11 -18.14
C GLU A 15 -35.63 1.83 -17.08
N LYS A 16 -35.33 1.14 -15.98
CA LYS A 16 -34.41 1.61 -14.94
C LYS A 16 -32.98 1.77 -15.46
N LEU A 17 -32.48 0.82 -16.27
CA LEU A 17 -31.16 0.91 -16.91
C LEU A 17 -31.08 2.12 -17.84
N LEU A 18 -32.11 2.35 -18.67
CA LEU A 18 -32.15 3.48 -19.60
C LEU A 18 -32.23 4.82 -18.88
N LYS A 19 -33.01 4.93 -17.79
CA LYS A 19 -33.20 6.20 -17.07
C LYS A 19 -32.13 6.52 -16.04
N LYS A 20 -31.61 5.51 -15.32
CA LYS A 20 -30.74 5.69 -14.15
C LYS A 20 -29.35 5.06 -14.30
N GLY A 21 -29.06 4.39 -15.42
CA GLY A 21 -27.79 3.72 -15.68
C GLY A 21 -27.60 2.43 -14.86
N SER A 22 -26.52 1.70 -15.14
CA SER A 22 -26.24 0.37 -14.57
C SER A 22 -26.09 0.36 -13.04
N ASN A 23 -25.62 1.45 -12.45
CA ASN A 23 -25.40 1.56 -11.00
C ASN A 23 -26.69 1.47 -10.18
N ALA A 24 -27.85 1.74 -10.79
CA ALA A 24 -29.14 1.63 -10.13
C ALA A 24 -29.68 0.18 -10.10
N LEU A 25 -28.98 -0.78 -10.71
CA LEU A 25 -29.43 -2.16 -10.90
C LEU A 25 -28.66 -3.13 -10.01
N SER A 26 -29.36 -4.12 -9.47
CA SER A 26 -28.72 -5.24 -8.81
C SER A 26 -28.12 -6.22 -9.83
N LYS A 27 -27.25 -7.13 -9.37
CA LYS A 27 -26.76 -8.25 -10.21
C LYS A 27 -27.90 -9.05 -10.83
N THR A 28 -28.97 -9.26 -10.06
CA THR A 28 -30.18 -9.94 -10.51
C THR A 28 -30.85 -9.18 -11.65
N ASP A 29 -30.99 -7.86 -11.53
CA ASP A 29 -31.63 -7.04 -12.56
C ASP A 29 -30.82 -7.03 -13.86
N LEU A 30 -29.48 -6.93 -13.77
CA LEU A 30 -28.60 -6.99 -14.93
C LEU A 30 -28.70 -8.34 -15.65
N LEU A 31 -28.68 -9.45 -14.89
CA LEU A 31 -28.84 -10.77 -15.48
C LEU A 31 -30.25 -10.98 -16.06
N ALA A 32 -31.28 -10.42 -15.42
CA ALA A 32 -32.65 -10.48 -15.91
C ALA A 32 -32.81 -9.76 -17.26
N ILE A 33 -32.14 -8.61 -17.44
CA ILE A 33 -32.09 -7.91 -18.73
C ILE A 33 -31.42 -8.78 -19.77
N LEU A 34 -30.27 -9.37 -19.43
CA LEU A 34 -29.50 -10.23 -20.34
C LEU A 34 -30.35 -11.42 -20.79
N LEU A 35 -30.99 -12.15 -19.87
CA LEU A 35 -31.84 -13.30 -20.20
C LEU A 35 -33.08 -12.95 -21.02
N SER A 36 -33.47 -11.66 -21.07
CA SER A 36 -34.58 -11.07 -21.81
C SER A 36 -35.99 -11.50 -21.38
N SER A 37 -36.20 -12.79 -21.13
CA SER A 37 -37.50 -13.39 -20.81
C SER A 37 -37.37 -14.47 -19.75
N GLY A 38 -38.49 -14.82 -19.12
CA GLY A 38 -38.57 -15.96 -18.21
C GLY A 38 -38.71 -17.29 -18.96
N ILE A 39 -39.23 -18.29 -18.26
CA ILE A 39 -39.69 -19.55 -18.86
C ILE A 39 -41.17 -19.75 -18.52
N LYS A 40 -41.83 -20.75 -19.11
CA LYS A 40 -43.21 -21.07 -18.76
C LYS A 40 -43.31 -21.34 -17.25
N GLY A 41 -44.12 -20.51 -16.56
CA GLY A 41 -44.35 -20.61 -15.11
C GLY A 41 -43.34 -19.89 -14.21
N ILE A 42 -42.20 -19.39 -14.72
CA ILE A 42 -41.19 -18.68 -13.92
C ILE A 42 -40.79 -17.38 -14.61
N ASN A 43 -40.95 -16.24 -13.92
CA ASN A 43 -40.57 -14.94 -14.48
C ASN A 43 -39.02 -14.78 -14.54
N VAL A 44 -38.54 -13.87 -15.39
CA VAL A 44 -37.09 -13.69 -15.61
C VAL A 44 -36.35 -13.23 -14.36
N GLN A 45 -36.99 -12.43 -13.49
CA GLN A 45 -36.38 -11.93 -12.27
C GLN A 45 -36.10 -13.07 -11.28
N THR A 46 -37.06 -13.99 -11.11
CA THR A 46 -36.90 -15.19 -10.29
C THR A 46 -35.82 -16.09 -10.87
N LEU A 47 -35.81 -16.29 -12.20
CA LEU A 47 -34.80 -17.11 -12.87
C LEU A 47 -33.38 -16.53 -12.70
N ALA A 48 -33.22 -15.22 -12.92
CA ALA A 48 -31.96 -14.52 -12.71
C ALA A 48 -31.52 -14.61 -11.24
N LYS A 49 -32.45 -14.43 -10.29
CA LYS A 49 -32.16 -14.56 -8.86
C LYS A 49 -31.68 -15.97 -8.52
N THR A 50 -32.27 -17.01 -9.09
CA THR A 50 -31.84 -18.40 -8.89
C THR A 50 -30.40 -18.60 -9.35
N ILE A 51 -30.03 -18.12 -10.54
CA ILE A 51 -28.66 -18.24 -11.07
C ILE A 51 -27.67 -17.46 -10.19
N ILE A 52 -27.96 -16.18 -9.89
CA ILE A 52 -27.09 -15.35 -9.06
C ILE A 52 -26.94 -15.93 -7.65
N THR A 53 -27.99 -16.48 -7.07
CA THR A 53 -27.91 -17.09 -5.72
C THR A 53 -27.10 -18.39 -5.75
N LYS A 54 -27.29 -19.24 -6.77
CA LYS A 54 -26.59 -20.53 -6.90
C LYS A 54 -25.09 -20.35 -7.18
N PHE A 55 -24.72 -19.39 -8.01
CA PHE A 55 -23.33 -19.23 -8.50
C PHE A 55 -22.65 -17.94 -8.01
N ASN A 56 -23.20 -17.22 -7.04
CA ASN A 56 -22.82 -15.85 -6.64
C ASN A 56 -21.32 -15.51 -6.74
N LYS A 57 -20.44 -16.31 -6.14
CA LYS A 57 -18.99 -16.10 -6.13
C LYS A 57 -18.28 -16.67 -7.35
N ASP A 58 -18.78 -17.78 -7.89
CA ASP A 58 -18.19 -18.50 -9.00
C ASP A 58 -18.78 -18.12 -10.36
N PHE A 59 -19.62 -17.08 -10.41
CA PHE A 59 -20.35 -16.67 -11.62
C PHE A 59 -19.43 -16.38 -12.81
N LEU A 60 -18.25 -15.81 -12.57
CA LEU A 60 -17.27 -15.58 -13.63
C LEU A 60 -16.66 -16.87 -14.18
N ASN A 61 -16.68 -17.97 -13.42
CA ASN A 61 -16.13 -19.27 -13.80
C ASN A 61 -17.21 -20.28 -14.21
N ILE A 62 -18.43 -19.81 -14.41
CA ILE A 62 -19.57 -20.67 -14.76
C ILE A 62 -19.34 -21.35 -16.12
N THR A 63 -19.65 -22.64 -16.19
CA THR A 63 -19.61 -23.42 -17.43
C THR A 63 -20.98 -23.45 -18.10
N ILE A 64 -21.02 -23.94 -19.34
CA ILE A 64 -22.29 -24.17 -20.04
C ILE A 64 -23.11 -25.25 -19.31
N ASP A 65 -22.45 -26.31 -18.81
CA ASP A 65 -23.12 -27.41 -18.10
C ASP A 65 -23.74 -26.96 -16.77
N ASP A 66 -23.05 -26.07 -16.05
CA ASP A 66 -23.60 -25.44 -14.83
C ASP A 66 -24.91 -24.70 -15.10
N LEU A 67 -24.96 -23.97 -16.22
CA LEU A 67 -26.14 -23.22 -16.65
C LEU A 67 -27.26 -24.15 -17.11
N LEU A 68 -26.94 -25.20 -17.88
CA LEU A 68 -27.92 -26.21 -18.33
C LEU A 68 -28.53 -27.00 -17.17
N ALA A 69 -27.79 -27.18 -16.07
CA ALA A 69 -28.31 -27.78 -14.85
C ALA A 69 -29.34 -26.91 -14.10
N VAL A 70 -29.55 -25.65 -14.49
CA VAL A 70 -30.60 -24.80 -13.94
C VAL A 70 -31.91 -25.06 -14.67
N LYS A 71 -32.92 -25.54 -13.94
CA LYS A 71 -34.25 -25.83 -14.49
C LYS A 71 -34.81 -24.62 -15.26
N GLY A 72 -35.01 -24.80 -16.56
CA GLY A 72 -35.53 -23.77 -17.46
C GLY A 72 -34.48 -23.04 -18.30
N ILE A 73 -33.19 -23.22 -18.03
CA ILE A 73 -32.14 -22.68 -18.90
C ILE A 73 -31.84 -23.70 -19.99
N GLY A 74 -32.38 -23.45 -21.18
CA GLY A 74 -32.00 -24.17 -22.39
C GLY A 74 -30.69 -23.63 -22.98
N GLN A 75 -30.18 -24.30 -24.01
CA GLN A 75 -28.91 -23.99 -24.68
C GLN A 75 -28.77 -22.52 -25.07
N ALA A 76 -29.81 -21.91 -25.66
CA ALA A 76 -29.73 -20.51 -26.10
C ALA A 76 -29.43 -19.53 -24.96
N LYS A 77 -30.11 -19.67 -23.80
CA LYS A 77 -29.90 -18.80 -22.64
C LYS A 77 -28.57 -19.11 -21.95
N ALA A 78 -28.17 -20.39 -21.91
CA ALA A 78 -26.87 -20.79 -21.38
C ALA A 78 -25.73 -20.15 -22.18
N LEU A 79 -25.76 -20.27 -23.51
CA LEU A 79 -24.78 -19.66 -24.41
C LEU A 79 -24.75 -18.15 -24.27
N GLN A 80 -25.90 -17.50 -24.11
CA GLN A 80 -25.97 -16.05 -23.96
C GLN A 80 -25.24 -15.57 -22.69
N VAL A 81 -25.50 -16.20 -21.54
CA VAL A 81 -24.84 -15.85 -20.28
C VAL A 81 -23.34 -16.20 -20.33
N TYR A 82 -23.01 -17.40 -20.81
CA TYR A 82 -21.63 -17.83 -20.93
C TYR A 82 -20.82 -16.91 -21.87
N SER A 83 -21.39 -16.53 -23.02
CA SER A 83 -20.74 -15.63 -23.97
C SER A 83 -20.51 -14.24 -23.39
N ALA A 84 -21.46 -13.70 -22.62
CA ALA A 84 -21.27 -12.44 -21.92
C ALA A 84 -20.13 -12.51 -20.90
N VAL A 85 -20.05 -13.58 -20.11
CA VAL A 85 -18.96 -13.81 -19.15
C VAL A 85 -17.61 -13.98 -19.86
N ALA A 86 -17.57 -14.76 -20.94
CA ALA A 86 -16.37 -14.98 -21.74
C ALA A 86 -15.88 -13.69 -22.42
N LEU A 87 -16.80 -12.87 -22.92
CA LEU A 87 -16.48 -11.57 -23.52
C LEU A 87 -15.88 -10.62 -22.49
N ILE A 88 -16.50 -10.53 -21.30
CA ILE A 88 -15.95 -9.75 -20.18
C ILE A 88 -14.53 -10.24 -19.85
N LYS A 89 -14.33 -11.55 -19.72
CA LYS A 89 -12.99 -12.13 -19.48
C LYS A 89 -11.98 -11.75 -20.56
N ARG A 90 -12.37 -11.77 -21.85
CA ARG A 90 -11.48 -11.37 -22.96
C ARG A 90 -11.10 -9.89 -22.89
N PHE A 91 -12.06 -8.99 -22.66
CA PHE A 91 -11.73 -7.57 -22.48
C PHE A 91 -10.82 -7.31 -21.28
N TYR A 92 -11.02 -8.03 -20.18
CA TYR A 92 -10.10 -7.98 -19.03
C TYR A 92 -8.72 -8.56 -19.35
N GLN A 93 -8.63 -9.55 -20.23
CA GLN A 93 -7.36 -10.16 -20.66
C GLN A 93 -6.62 -9.27 -21.67
N GLU A 94 -7.31 -8.69 -22.63
CA GLU A 94 -6.75 -7.80 -23.67
C GLU A 94 -6.22 -6.49 -23.07
N GLN A 95 -6.89 -5.94 -22.05
CA GLN A 95 -6.37 -4.79 -21.29
C GLN A 95 -5.02 -5.07 -20.58
N ASN A 96 -4.63 -6.33 -20.35
CA ASN A 96 -3.36 -6.66 -19.72
C ASN A 96 -2.14 -6.55 -20.66
N SER A 97 -2.33 -6.18 -21.94
CA SER A 97 -1.24 -6.26 -22.93
C SER A 97 -0.35 -5.02 -22.99
N THR A 98 -0.87 -3.79 -22.83
CA THR A 98 -0.04 -2.56 -22.99
C THR A 98 -0.56 -1.26 -22.33
N ASP A 99 -1.85 -1.14 -21.99
CA ASP A 99 -2.44 0.17 -21.57
C ASP A 99 -2.82 0.27 -20.09
N LEU A 100 -2.71 -0.81 -19.31
CA LEU A 100 -3.14 -0.81 -17.92
C LEU A 100 -2.05 -0.19 -17.02
N ILE A 101 -2.07 1.13 -16.86
CA ILE A 101 -1.19 1.83 -15.91
C ILE A 101 -1.70 1.61 -14.49
N ILE A 102 -0.87 1.06 -13.60
CA ILE A 102 -1.20 0.95 -12.18
C ILE A 102 -1.07 2.34 -11.53
N LYS A 103 -2.21 2.95 -11.20
CA LYS A 103 -2.27 4.25 -10.52
C LYS A 103 -2.55 4.11 -9.04
N ASN A 104 -3.28 3.07 -8.64
CA ASN A 104 -3.66 2.88 -7.25
C ASN A 104 -3.87 1.39 -6.90
N VAL A 105 -4.09 1.13 -5.61
CA VAL A 105 -4.29 -0.23 -5.09
C VAL A 105 -5.43 -0.97 -5.80
N GLN A 106 -6.47 -0.29 -6.27
CA GLN A 106 -7.60 -0.95 -6.93
C GLN A 106 -7.19 -1.61 -8.26
N ASN A 107 -6.25 -1.01 -8.99
CA ASN A 107 -5.67 -1.63 -10.17
C ASN A 107 -4.91 -2.91 -9.80
N VAL A 108 -4.13 -2.87 -8.71
CA VAL A 108 -3.42 -4.04 -8.17
C VAL A 108 -4.39 -5.16 -7.78
N LEU A 109 -5.46 -4.83 -7.06
CA LEU A 109 -6.49 -5.79 -6.63
C LEU A 109 -7.19 -6.46 -7.82
N THR A 110 -7.40 -5.71 -8.90
CA THR A 110 -8.01 -6.24 -10.13
C THR A 110 -7.10 -7.30 -10.76
N LEU A 111 -5.79 -7.02 -10.85
CA LEU A 111 -4.80 -7.94 -11.42
C LEU A 111 -4.54 -9.17 -10.55
N ALA A 112 -4.82 -9.08 -9.25
CA ALA A 112 -4.56 -10.13 -8.26
C ALA A 112 -5.84 -10.81 -7.72
N PHE A 113 -6.97 -10.60 -8.37
CA PHE A 113 -8.26 -11.13 -7.92
C PHE A 113 -8.28 -12.66 -7.83
N ASP A 114 -7.56 -13.32 -8.74
CA ASP A 114 -7.43 -14.77 -8.85
C ASP A 114 -6.80 -15.47 -7.63
N ILE A 115 -5.98 -14.75 -6.83
CA ILE A 115 -5.37 -15.31 -5.62
C ILE A 115 -6.14 -15.03 -4.34
N ARG A 116 -7.13 -14.13 -4.36
CA ARG A 116 -7.86 -13.70 -3.16
C ARG A 116 -8.48 -14.85 -2.37
N ASP A 117 -9.10 -15.79 -3.06
CA ASP A 117 -9.84 -16.91 -2.45
C ASP A 117 -9.03 -18.22 -2.42
N LYS A 118 -7.73 -18.18 -2.74
CA LYS A 118 -6.87 -19.37 -2.70
C LYS A 118 -6.69 -19.83 -1.26
N LYS A 119 -6.80 -21.15 -1.05
CA LYS A 119 -6.61 -21.80 0.26
C LYS A 119 -5.15 -21.88 0.71
N LYS A 120 -4.20 -21.72 -0.21
CA LYS A 120 -2.77 -21.61 0.09
C LYS A 120 -2.34 -20.15 0.01
N GLU A 121 -1.35 -19.78 0.81
CA GLU A 121 -0.65 -18.50 0.68
C GLU A 121 0.12 -18.46 -0.64
N HIS A 122 0.12 -17.31 -1.28
CA HIS A 122 0.79 -16.99 -2.53
C HIS A 122 1.43 -15.62 -2.37
N LEU A 123 2.72 -15.54 -2.68
CA LEU A 123 3.38 -14.26 -2.87
C LEU A 123 3.57 -14.03 -4.37
N ILE A 124 3.07 -12.91 -4.85
CA ILE A 124 3.18 -12.50 -6.24
C ILE A 124 4.02 -11.22 -6.35
N CYS A 125 4.84 -11.15 -7.39
CA CYS A 125 5.49 -9.92 -7.84
C CYS A 125 4.83 -9.44 -9.13
N LEU A 126 4.39 -8.19 -9.16
CA LEU A 126 4.11 -7.47 -10.39
C LEU A 126 5.36 -6.68 -10.77
N HIS A 127 5.93 -7.03 -11.93
CA HIS A 127 7.03 -6.32 -12.57
C HIS A 127 6.44 -5.23 -13.44
N LEU A 128 6.87 -3.97 -13.25
CA LEU A 128 6.28 -2.81 -13.93
C LEU A 128 7.34 -2.01 -14.71
N ASP A 129 6.92 -1.39 -15.81
CA ASP A 129 7.73 -0.43 -16.56
C ASP A 129 7.82 0.93 -15.85
N SER A 130 8.55 1.88 -16.44
CA SER A 130 8.72 3.24 -15.89
C SER A 130 7.42 4.05 -15.84
N ARG A 131 6.37 3.63 -16.56
CA ARG A 131 5.03 4.22 -16.54
C ARG A 131 4.08 3.46 -15.63
N ASN A 132 4.59 2.54 -14.81
CA ASN A 132 3.82 1.63 -13.94
C ASN A 132 2.87 0.69 -14.71
N ALA A 133 3.16 0.39 -15.98
CA ALA A 133 2.43 -0.62 -16.73
C ALA A 133 2.99 -2.03 -16.39
N PRO A 134 2.14 -3.04 -16.10
CA PRO A 134 2.56 -4.40 -15.86
C PRO A 134 3.30 -5.00 -17.05
N ILE A 135 4.52 -5.46 -16.82
CA ILE A 135 5.32 -6.25 -17.76
C ILE A 135 5.04 -7.74 -17.53
N LYS A 136 5.04 -8.16 -16.26
CA LYS A 136 4.88 -9.56 -15.88
C LYS A 136 4.26 -9.69 -14.49
N LYS A 137 3.32 -10.62 -14.35
CA LYS A 137 2.85 -11.13 -13.06
C LYS A 137 3.50 -12.48 -12.78
N GLU A 138 4.20 -12.58 -11.66
CA GLU A 138 4.96 -13.77 -11.31
C GLU A 138 4.64 -14.25 -9.90
N THR A 139 4.38 -15.54 -9.75
CA THR A 139 4.25 -16.17 -8.43
C THR A 139 5.63 -16.54 -7.92
N LEU A 140 6.04 -15.91 -6.82
CA LEU A 140 7.33 -16.11 -6.17
C LEU A 140 7.31 -17.31 -5.20
N SER A 141 6.18 -17.53 -4.54
CA SER A 141 6.02 -18.61 -3.55
C SER A 141 4.56 -19.07 -3.46
N ILE A 142 4.35 -20.35 -3.14
CA ILE A 142 3.05 -20.98 -2.86
C ILE A 142 3.19 -21.88 -1.63
N GLY A 143 2.33 -21.71 -0.62
CA GLY A 143 2.36 -22.45 0.64
C GLY A 143 2.80 -21.58 1.81
N LEU A 144 3.04 -22.19 2.98
CA LEU A 144 3.44 -21.45 4.19
C LEU A 144 4.65 -20.58 3.89
N LEU A 145 4.52 -19.28 4.14
CA LEU A 145 5.58 -18.30 3.94
C LEU A 145 6.68 -18.49 5.00
N ASP A 146 7.51 -19.51 4.80
CA ASP A 146 8.56 -19.86 5.75
C ASP A 146 9.71 -18.85 5.71
N LYS A 147 10.27 -18.55 6.89
CA LYS A 147 11.08 -17.35 7.20
C LYS A 147 12.38 -17.18 6.37
N SER A 148 12.75 -18.15 5.54
CA SER A 148 14.03 -18.21 4.81
C SER A 148 13.93 -18.10 3.29
N LEU A 149 12.72 -18.17 2.70
CA LEU A 149 12.58 -18.47 1.27
C LEU A 149 12.46 -17.25 0.34
N ILE A 150 12.16 -16.05 0.85
CA ILE A 150 11.98 -14.85 0.01
C ILE A 150 13.16 -13.91 0.20
N HIS A 151 14.24 -14.23 -0.49
CA HIS A 151 15.45 -13.43 -0.49
C HIS A 151 15.36 -12.29 -1.53
N PRO A 152 15.76 -11.05 -1.22
CA PRO A 152 15.73 -9.94 -2.18
C PRO A 152 16.37 -10.29 -3.53
N ARG A 153 17.52 -10.97 -3.51
CA ARG A 153 18.21 -11.47 -4.72
C ARG A 153 17.29 -12.16 -5.73
N GLU A 154 16.35 -13.00 -5.29
CA GLU A 154 15.49 -13.77 -6.20
C GLU A 154 14.46 -12.86 -6.88
N ILE A 155 13.87 -11.96 -6.10
CA ILE A 155 12.92 -10.96 -6.57
C ILE A 155 13.59 -10.03 -7.60
N PHE A 156 14.75 -9.48 -7.24
CA PHE A 156 15.44 -8.52 -8.10
C PHE A 156 16.14 -9.17 -9.29
N SER A 157 16.58 -10.43 -9.18
CA SER A 157 17.05 -11.20 -10.34
C SER A 157 15.96 -11.32 -11.41
N SER A 158 14.73 -11.66 -11.01
CA SER A 158 13.60 -11.68 -11.93
C SER A 158 13.24 -10.28 -12.44
N ALA A 159 13.22 -9.27 -11.57
CA ALA A 159 12.92 -7.89 -11.96
C ALA A 159 13.90 -7.37 -13.03
N LEU A 160 15.20 -7.62 -12.86
CA LEU A 160 16.24 -7.29 -13.84
C LEU A 160 16.02 -8.04 -15.17
N LYS A 161 15.73 -9.34 -15.11
CA LYS A 161 15.44 -10.14 -16.31
C LYS A 161 14.25 -9.59 -17.11
N ASN A 162 13.23 -9.09 -16.41
CA ASN A 162 12.04 -8.48 -17.03
C ASN A 162 12.21 -6.99 -17.33
N LYS A 163 13.39 -6.39 -17.09
CA LYS A 163 13.65 -4.95 -17.26
C LYS A 163 12.65 -4.07 -16.50
N ALA A 164 12.25 -4.50 -15.31
CA ALA A 164 11.31 -3.76 -14.49
C ALA A 164 11.96 -2.49 -13.93
N ALA A 165 11.25 -1.37 -14.03
CA ALA A 165 11.61 -0.13 -13.35
C ALA A 165 11.09 -0.14 -11.90
N ASN A 166 9.95 -0.79 -11.66
CA ASN A 166 9.29 -0.85 -10.37
C ASN A 166 8.73 -2.25 -10.11
N ILE A 167 8.51 -2.57 -8.84
CA ILE A 167 7.80 -3.79 -8.42
C ILE A 167 6.70 -3.49 -7.42
N ILE A 168 5.66 -4.33 -7.43
CA ILE A 168 4.64 -4.42 -6.37
C ILE A 168 4.57 -5.85 -5.88
N LEU A 169 4.64 -6.04 -4.57
CA LEU A 169 4.45 -7.35 -3.95
C LEU A 169 2.99 -7.51 -3.49
N ILE A 170 2.45 -8.71 -3.66
CA ILE A 170 1.08 -9.04 -3.28
C ILE A 170 1.07 -10.37 -2.55
N HIS A 171 0.48 -10.42 -1.36
CA HIS A 171 0.36 -11.63 -0.55
C HIS A 171 -1.11 -11.89 -0.22
N ASN A 172 -1.63 -13.09 -0.52
CA ASN A 172 -2.97 -13.46 -0.07
C ASN A 172 -2.95 -14.12 1.32
N HIS A 173 -3.91 -13.75 2.16
CA HIS A 173 -4.14 -14.38 3.46
C HIS A 173 -5.37 -15.31 3.41
N PRO A 174 -5.20 -16.64 3.40
CA PRO A 174 -6.31 -17.60 3.41
C PRO A 174 -7.21 -17.48 4.64
N SER A 175 -6.68 -16.94 5.75
CA SER A 175 -7.44 -16.67 6.98
C SER A 175 -8.59 -15.68 6.79
N GLY A 176 -8.58 -14.91 5.70
CA GLY A 176 -9.58 -13.90 5.40
C GLY A 176 -9.32 -12.53 6.04
N ASN A 177 -8.30 -12.41 6.91
CA ASN A 177 -7.89 -11.15 7.54
C ASN A 177 -6.77 -10.46 6.74
N PRO A 178 -6.98 -9.22 6.24
CA PRO A 178 -5.97 -8.49 5.48
C PRO A 178 -4.89 -7.82 6.35
N THR A 179 -4.94 -7.92 7.67
CA THR A 179 -3.93 -7.31 8.54
C THR A 179 -2.55 -7.93 8.28
N PRO A 180 -1.51 -7.12 7.99
CA PRO A 180 -0.17 -7.63 7.74
C PRO A 180 0.46 -8.24 9.00
N SER A 181 1.07 -9.40 8.84
CA SER A 181 1.85 -10.07 9.88
C SER A 181 3.15 -9.31 10.18
N ARG A 182 3.84 -9.72 11.25
CA ARG A 182 5.19 -9.19 11.55
C ARG A 182 6.17 -9.51 10.42
N GLN A 183 5.98 -10.66 9.77
CA GLN A 183 6.79 -11.14 8.66
C GLN A 183 6.56 -10.27 7.42
N ASP A 184 5.32 -9.96 7.06
CA ASP A 184 5.00 -9.08 5.93
C ASP A 184 5.68 -7.72 6.09
N LYS A 185 5.62 -7.15 7.30
CA LYS A 185 6.28 -5.88 7.62
C LYS A 185 7.80 -5.94 7.45
N GLN A 186 8.41 -7.06 7.85
CA GLN A 186 9.85 -7.25 7.70
C GLN A 186 10.26 -7.43 6.24
N VAL A 187 9.49 -8.20 5.46
CA VAL A 187 9.69 -8.38 4.02
C VAL A 187 9.54 -7.04 3.30
N ALA A 188 8.47 -6.29 3.56
CA ALA A 188 8.25 -4.94 3.01
C ALA A 188 9.48 -4.05 3.20
N LYS A 189 10.01 -4.02 4.43
CA LYS A 189 11.17 -3.20 4.80
C LYS A 189 12.45 -3.66 4.12
N ASN A 190 12.71 -4.97 4.11
CA ASN A 190 13.94 -5.53 3.53
C ASN A 190 13.97 -5.37 2.01
N ILE A 191 12.84 -5.63 1.34
CA ILE A 191 12.72 -5.46 -0.11
C ILE A 191 12.72 -3.98 -0.48
N GLY A 192 12.07 -3.11 0.31
CA GLY A 192 12.14 -1.66 0.11
C GLY A 192 13.58 -1.13 0.11
N LYS A 193 14.38 -1.54 1.11
CA LYS A 193 15.82 -1.19 1.18
C LYS A 193 16.62 -1.71 -0.01
N ALA A 194 16.43 -2.98 -0.35
CA ALA A 194 17.13 -3.59 -1.46
C ALA A 194 16.75 -2.92 -2.79
N GLY A 195 15.48 -2.59 -2.99
CA GLY A 195 15.01 -1.89 -4.18
C GLY A 195 15.65 -0.52 -4.38
N GLN A 196 15.85 0.23 -3.30
CA GLN A 196 16.57 1.50 -3.33
C GLN A 196 18.02 1.34 -3.81
N ILE A 197 18.73 0.32 -3.30
CA ILE A 197 20.12 0.02 -3.71
C ILE A 197 20.17 -0.44 -5.18
N MET A 198 19.20 -1.25 -5.60
CA MET A 198 19.16 -1.83 -6.95
C MET A 198 18.64 -0.86 -8.01
N GLY A 199 18.08 0.29 -7.62
CA GLY A 199 17.40 1.20 -8.55
C GLY A 199 16.09 0.65 -9.10
N ILE A 200 15.42 -0.24 -8.37
CA ILE A 200 14.11 -0.82 -8.73
C ILE A 200 13.20 -0.67 -7.51
N ALA A 201 12.32 0.33 -7.53
CA ALA A 201 11.54 0.68 -6.35
C ALA A 201 10.44 -0.34 -6.05
N LEU A 202 10.28 -0.69 -4.78
CA LEU A 202 9.07 -1.34 -4.28
C LEU A 202 8.00 -0.27 -4.04
N LEU A 203 7.02 -0.18 -4.94
CA LEU A 203 5.96 0.85 -4.84
C LEU A 203 4.96 0.53 -3.74
N ASP A 204 4.58 -0.73 -3.60
CA ASP A 204 3.68 -1.17 -2.56
C ASP A 204 3.87 -2.65 -2.22
N PHE A 205 3.44 -3.00 -1.01
CA PHE A 205 3.18 -4.37 -0.62
C PHE A 205 1.72 -4.47 -0.18
N VAL A 206 0.92 -5.21 -0.95
CA VAL A 206 -0.53 -5.36 -0.75
C VAL A 206 -0.85 -6.73 -0.17
N ILE A 207 -1.53 -6.74 0.98
CA ILE A 207 -2.16 -7.95 1.52
C ILE A 207 -3.59 -8.02 1.00
N ILE A 208 -3.98 -9.17 0.42
CA ILE A 208 -5.33 -9.42 -0.09
C ILE A 208 -5.98 -10.54 0.71
N ALA A 209 -7.22 -10.34 1.13
CA ALA A 209 -7.96 -11.36 1.85
C ALA A 209 -9.44 -11.36 1.46
N LYS A 210 -10.16 -12.38 1.93
CA LYS A 210 -11.61 -12.48 1.70
C LYS A 210 -12.36 -11.26 2.23
N ASN A 211 -11.98 -10.73 3.40
CA ASN A 211 -12.70 -9.64 4.05
C ASN A 211 -12.11 -8.25 3.79
N GLY A 212 -11.18 -8.10 2.83
CA GLY A 212 -10.62 -6.80 2.46
C GLY A 212 -9.20 -6.88 1.93
N HIS A 213 -8.50 -5.77 2.00
CA HIS A 213 -7.10 -5.65 1.63
C HIS A 213 -6.40 -4.67 2.58
N ASN A 214 -5.08 -4.71 2.61
CA ASN A 214 -4.24 -3.73 3.27
C ASN A 214 -3.11 -3.35 2.31
N SER A 215 -2.87 -2.05 2.16
CA SER A 215 -1.77 -1.50 1.37
C SER A 215 -0.85 -0.76 2.33
N PHE A 216 0.41 -1.17 2.35
CA PHE A 216 1.42 -0.50 3.17
C PHE A 216 1.63 0.94 2.70
N TYR A 217 1.65 1.18 1.38
CA TYR A 217 1.77 2.53 0.82
C TYR A 217 0.64 3.44 1.32
N GLN A 218 -0.61 2.97 1.28
CA GLN A 218 -1.75 3.77 1.77
C GLN A 218 -1.69 4.02 3.28
N GLU A 219 -1.18 3.08 4.08
CA GLU A 219 -1.01 3.27 5.53
C GLU A 219 0.10 4.28 5.89
N LEU A 220 1.08 4.44 4.98
CA LEU A 220 2.24 5.32 5.18
C LEU A 220 2.05 6.71 4.54
N LYS A 221 1.18 6.83 3.54
CA LYS A 221 0.89 8.08 2.84
C LYS A 221 0.25 9.12 3.77
N HIS A 222 1.00 10.18 4.07
CA HIS A 222 0.55 11.31 4.91
C HIS A 222 -0.45 12.24 4.21
N ASN A 223 -0.45 12.29 2.87
CA ASN A 223 -1.26 13.22 2.08
C ASN A 223 -2.13 12.45 1.07
N LYS A 224 -3.46 12.50 1.21
CA LYS A 224 -4.41 11.60 0.51
C LYS A 224 -4.39 11.69 -1.04
N THR A 225 -3.78 12.72 -1.60
CA THR A 225 -3.89 13.10 -3.02
C THR A 225 -2.87 12.47 -3.99
N ILE A 226 -1.74 11.92 -3.52
CA ILE A 226 -0.66 11.42 -4.41
C ILE A 226 -0.74 9.90 -4.63
N ASP A 227 -1.34 9.48 -5.74
CA ASP A 227 -1.40 8.08 -6.18
C ASP A 227 0.00 7.54 -6.55
N TYR A 228 0.15 6.29 -7.05
CA TYR A 228 1.46 5.75 -7.45
C TYR A 228 2.01 6.56 -8.64
N MET A 229 2.62 7.71 -8.37
CA MET A 229 3.12 8.66 -9.36
C MET A 229 4.58 8.33 -9.68
N GLY A 230 4.90 8.24 -10.98
CA GLY A 230 6.23 7.98 -11.51
C GLY A 230 6.94 9.25 -11.99
N ASP A 231 6.81 10.37 -11.29
CA ASP A 231 7.35 11.65 -11.76
C ASP A 231 8.77 11.89 -11.24
N GLY A 232 9.76 11.55 -12.07
CA GLY A 232 11.14 12.06 -12.06
C GLY A 232 12.07 11.63 -10.91
N PHE A 233 11.51 11.26 -9.75
CA PHE A 233 12.19 10.63 -8.63
C PHE A 233 11.36 9.42 -8.20
N GLN A 234 11.87 8.21 -8.41
CA GLN A 234 11.18 6.98 -8.00
C GLN A 234 11.18 6.86 -6.48
N MET A 235 10.15 7.41 -5.84
CA MET A 235 9.88 7.19 -4.43
C MET A 235 9.19 5.83 -4.25
N GLY A 236 9.80 4.95 -3.46
CA GLY A 236 9.22 3.69 -3.04
C GLY A 236 8.60 3.77 -1.66
N ILE A 237 8.07 2.64 -1.20
CA ILE A 237 7.55 2.47 0.16
C ILE A 237 8.61 2.74 1.24
N PHE A 238 9.89 2.61 0.87
CA PHE A 238 11.00 2.84 1.78
C PHE A 238 11.16 4.32 2.14
N ASP A 239 11.06 5.23 1.18
CA ASP A 239 11.12 6.67 1.43
C ASP A 239 9.99 7.12 2.39
N GLN A 240 8.84 6.44 2.31
CA GLN A 240 7.73 6.67 3.24
C GLN A 240 8.01 6.15 4.65
N PHE A 241 8.77 5.06 4.80
CA PHE A 241 9.22 4.60 6.12
C PHE A 241 10.20 5.58 6.77
N GLU A 242 11.03 6.28 5.99
CA GLU A 242 11.97 7.27 6.52
C GLU A 242 11.30 8.59 6.87
N THR A 243 10.35 9.06 6.06
CA THR A 243 9.57 10.29 6.35
C THR A 243 8.69 10.17 7.60
N LYS A 244 8.22 8.96 7.98
CA LYS A 244 7.47 8.73 9.23
C LYS A 244 8.26 9.04 10.51
N LYS A 245 9.57 9.35 10.42
CA LYS A 245 10.47 9.44 11.58
C LYS A 245 10.82 10.84 12.08
N SER A 246 10.08 11.88 11.73
CA SER A 246 10.23 13.19 12.38
C SER A 246 8.87 13.87 12.53
N ILE A 247 8.19 13.61 13.65
CA ILE A 247 7.04 14.40 14.09
C ILE A 247 7.43 15.00 15.43
N TYR A 248 8.02 16.20 15.39
CA TYR A 248 8.07 17.07 16.56
C TYR A 248 6.63 17.32 17.01
N LYS A 249 6.23 16.75 18.14
CA LYS A 249 4.89 16.95 18.73
C LYS A 249 4.79 18.38 19.29
N ASN A 250 3.62 19.00 19.18
CA ASN A 250 3.35 20.37 19.66
C ASN A 250 3.46 20.56 21.17
N GLU A 251 3.36 19.49 21.97
CA GLU A 251 3.65 19.52 23.40
C GLU A 251 4.74 18.50 23.74
N PRO A 252 5.88 18.94 24.30
CA PRO A 252 6.94 18.03 24.69
C PRO A 252 6.55 17.22 25.93
N LYS A 253 6.86 15.92 25.91
CA LYS A 253 6.68 15.03 27.07
C LYS A 253 7.67 15.31 28.19
N PHE A 254 8.84 15.83 27.82
CA PHE A 254 9.92 16.23 28.71
C PHE A 254 10.81 17.25 28.01
N THR A 255 11.62 17.93 28.79
CA THR A 255 12.64 18.89 28.34
C THR A 255 14.02 18.30 28.57
N PHE A 256 14.96 18.63 27.70
CA PHE A 256 16.33 18.17 27.87
C PHE A 256 17.34 19.20 27.41
N ILE A 257 18.57 19.04 27.90
CA ILE A 257 19.74 19.75 27.37
C ILE A 257 20.70 18.76 26.72
N ASP A 258 21.41 19.23 25.70
CA ASP A 258 22.34 18.43 24.88
C ASP A 258 23.74 19.04 24.91
N LEU A 259 24.62 18.48 25.74
CA LEU A 259 25.99 18.94 25.91
C LEU A 259 26.94 18.07 25.12
N PHE A 260 27.98 18.69 24.54
CA PHE A 260 28.89 18.02 23.61
C PHE A 260 28.08 17.42 22.44
N ALA A 261 27.21 18.26 21.89
CA ALA A 261 26.08 17.83 21.09
C ALA A 261 26.51 17.23 19.72
N GLY A 262 27.73 17.55 19.28
CA GLY A 262 28.26 17.19 17.97
C GLY A 262 27.31 17.65 16.86
N ILE A 263 26.93 16.71 16.00
CA ILE A 263 25.93 16.95 14.94
C ILE A 263 24.48 16.62 15.38
N GLY A 264 24.28 16.26 16.66
CA GLY A 264 22.98 16.10 17.32
C GLY A 264 22.37 14.71 17.29
N GLY A 265 23.20 13.68 17.48
CA GLY A 265 22.72 12.31 17.64
C GLY A 265 21.77 12.14 18.84
N PHE A 266 22.15 12.68 20.00
CA PHE A 266 21.30 12.64 21.20
C PHE A 266 20.07 13.54 21.08
N HIS A 267 20.20 14.75 20.51
CA HIS A 267 19.05 15.60 20.17
C HIS A 267 18.00 14.81 19.39
N LEU A 268 18.40 14.17 18.29
CA LEU A 268 17.47 13.42 17.44
C LEU A 268 16.83 12.25 18.19
N ALA A 269 17.62 11.52 18.99
CA ALA A 269 17.11 10.40 19.79
C ALA A 269 16.07 10.87 20.82
N ALA A 270 16.37 11.90 21.60
CA ALA A 270 15.48 12.46 22.62
C ALA A 270 14.23 13.11 22.00
N SER A 271 14.36 13.84 20.89
CA SER A 271 13.20 14.39 20.17
C SER A 271 12.27 13.31 19.64
N ASN A 272 12.80 12.18 19.17
CA ASN A 272 11.98 11.03 18.76
C ASN A 272 11.19 10.39 19.90
N LEU A 273 11.65 10.53 21.15
CA LEU A 273 10.92 10.10 22.34
C LEU A 273 9.87 11.12 22.81
N GLY A 274 9.80 12.28 22.16
CA GLY A 274 8.91 13.39 22.48
C GLY A 274 9.55 14.47 23.36
N GLY A 275 10.88 14.53 23.44
CA GLY A 275 11.59 15.57 24.18
C GLY A 275 11.75 16.88 23.40
N LYS A 276 11.72 18.02 24.08
CA LYS A 276 12.15 19.33 23.53
C LYS A 276 13.53 19.70 24.07
N CYS A 277 14.48 19.92 23.17
CA CYS A 277 15.79 20.45 23.55
C CYS A 277 15.63 21.94 23.91
N VAL A 278 15.94 22.31 25.14
CA VAL A 278 15.81 23.71 25.63
C VAL A 278 17.15 24.45 25.67
N PHE A 279 18.26 23.69 25.67
CA PHE A 279 19.61 24.22 25.61
C PHE A 279 20.56 23.19 24.99
N ALA A 280 21.52 23.63 24.20
CA ALA A 280 22.53 22.77 23.63
C ALA A 280 23.89 23.48 23.57
N SER A 281 24.97 22.71 23.69
CA SER A 281 26.34 23.21 23.58
C SER A 281 27.18 22.32 22.69
N GLU A 282 27.87 22.94 21.74
CA GLU A 282 28.90 22.32 20.91
C GLU A 282 29.99 23.36 20.62
N PHE A 283 31.25 23.00 20.81
CA PHE A 283 32.36 23.94 20.66
C PHE A 283 32.93 23.96 19.24
N ASP A 284 32.85 22.84 18.50
CA ASP A 284 33.36 22.74 17.13
C ASP A 284 32.45 23.48 16.14
N GLU A 285 33.02 24.42 15.39
CA GLU A 285 32.24 25.30 14.50
C GLU A 285 31.55 24.54 13.36
N ASN A 286 32.15 23.47 12.84
CA ASN A 286 31.59 22.70 11.72
C ASN A 286 30.43 21.80 12.19
N ALA A 287 30.59 21.17 13.36
CA ALA A 287 29.54 20.43 14.02
C ALA A 287 28.36 21.35 14.34
N ARG A 288 28.61 22.57 14.84
CA ARG A 288 27.57 23.57 15.10
C ARG A 288 26.78 23.96 13.85
N LYS A 289 27.45 24.21 12.73
CA LYS A 289 26.78 24.51 11.45
C LYS A 289 25.86 23.36 11.02
N THR A 290 26.34 22.12 11.15
CA THR A 290 25.58 20.91 10.82
C THR A 290 24.39 20.71 11.77
N TYR A 291 24.62 20.86 13.08
CA TYR A 291 23.58 20.80 14.11
C TYR A 291 22.47 21.82 13.84
N GLN A 292 22.85 23.08 13.56
CA GLN A 292 21.89 24.12 13.22
C GLN A 292 21.11 23.78 11.95
N ALA A 293 21.78 23.32 10.89
CA ALA A 293 21.09 22.91 9.65
C ALA A 293 20.05 21.80 9.89
N ASN A 294 20.35 20.85 10.78
CA ASN A 294 19.47 19.73 11.11
C ASN A 294 18.24 20.16 11.93
N PHE A 295 18.40 21.06 12.90
CA PHE A 295 17.37 21.31 13.93
C PHE A 295 16.72 22.69 13.87
N LEU A 296 17.28 23.68 13.16
CA LEU A 296 16.75 25.05 13.12
C LEU A 296 15.29 25.12 12.64
N LYS A 297 14.90 24.29 11.67
CA LYS A 297 13.52 24.26 11.14
C LYS A 297 12.50 23.80 12.19
N HIS A 298 12.93 22.97 13.14
CA HIS A 298 12.06 22.25 14.05
C HIS A 298 12.17 22.71 15.51
N ASN A 299 13.25 23.39 15.87
CA ASN A 299 13.49 23.93 17.20
C ASN A 299 14.08 25.34 17.11
N LYS A 300 13.31 26.26 16.51
CA LYS A 300 13.71 27.66 16.29
C LYS A 300 14.10 28.35 17.60
N ASP A 301 13.32 28.13 18.65
CA ASP A 301 13.53 28.74 19.96
C ASP A 301 14.95 28.53 20.47
N LEU A 302 15.50 27.31 20.35
CA LEU A 302 16.85 26.97 20.78
C LEU A 302 17.92 27.91 20.17
N PHE A 303 17.77 28.27 18.90
CA PHE A 303 18.76 29.07 18.18
C PHE A 303 18.52 30.58 18.31
N TYR A 304 17.26 31.03 18.37
CA TYR A 304 16.95 32.46 18.48
C TYR A 304 16.99 32.99 19.92
N SER A 305 16.88 32.12 20.92
CA SER A 305 16.98 32.51 22.34
C SER A 305 18.42 32.63 22.85
N GLY A 306 19.42 32.29 22.03
CA GLY A 306 20.82 32.23 22.47
C GLY A 306 21.17 30.95 23.25
N ASN A 307 20.25 30.00 23.37
CA ASN A 307 20.45 28.74 24.10
C ASN A 307 21.24 27.67 23.32
N PHE A 308 21.76 28.02 22.14
CA PHE A 308 22.74 27.21 21.43
C PHE A 308 24.16 27.74 21.64
N ALA A 309 24.75 27.32 22.75
CA ALA A 309 26.04 27.78 23.20
C ALA A 309 27.20 27.13 22.42
N GLY A 310 28.34 27.83 22.42
CA GLY A 310 29.62 27.27 21.99
C GLY A 310 30.24 26.45 23.12
N ASP A 311 31.38 26.94 23.61
CA ASP A 311 32.09 26.42 24.78
C ASP A 311 31.24 26.53 26.06
N ILE A 312 30.83 25.38 26.61
CA ILE A 312 29.99 25.30 27.82
C ILE A 312 30.65 25.91 29.05
N THR A 313 31.99 25.95 29.12
CA THR A 313 32.72 26.50 30.27
C THR A 313 32.58 28.02 30.39
N LYS A 314 32.07 28.67 29.34
CA LYS A 314 31.81 30.12 29.29
C LYS A 314 30.35 30.49 29.58
N VAL A 315 29.50 29.50 29.83
CA VAL A 315 28.07 29.70 30.09
C VAL A 315 27.83 29.77 31.60
N ASP A 316 27.18 30.83 32.07
CA ASP A 316 26.71 30.92 33.45
C ASP A 316 25.55 29.92 33.64
N GLU A 317 25.67 29.06 34.65
CA GLU A 317 24.67 28.05 35.02
C GLU A 317 23.27 28.65 35.24
N LYS A 318 23.18 29.90 35.70
CA LYS A 318 21.91 30.61 35.92
C LYS A 318 21.17 30.94 34.64
N ASN A 319 21.87 30.95 33.50
CA ASN A 319 21.29 31.21 32.19
C ASN A 319 20.78 29.94 31.50
N ILE A 320 21.03 28.76 32.07
CA ILE A 320 20.55 27.49 31.52
C ILE A 320 19.06 27.33 31.90
N PRO A 321 18.14 27.17 30.93
CA PRO A 321 16.72 26.94 31.22
C PRO A 321 16.49 25.66 32.04
N ASN A 322 15.39 25.59 32.78
CA ASN A 322 14.98 24.36 33.45
C ASN A 322 14.84 23.19 32.46
N PHE A 323 15.31 22.01 32.87
CA PHE A 323 15.27 20.79 32.07
C PHE A 323 15.02 19.55 32.93
N ASP A 324 14.47 18.49 32.34
CA ASP A 324 14.24 17.21 33.02
C ASP A 324 15.44 16.24 32.88
N PHE A 325 16.10 16.26 31.70
CA PHE A 325 17.21 15.37 31.39
C PHE A 325 18.42 16.13 30.84
N LEU A 326 19.61 15.71 31.26
CA LEU A 326 20.88 16.15 30.70
C LEU A 326 21.47 15.00 29.88
N PHE A 327 21.64 15.23 28.58
CA PHE A 327 22.41 14.34 27.71
C PHE A 327 23.79 14.97 27.51
N ALA A 328 24.84 14.21 27.79
CA ALA A 328 26.21 14.63 27.58
C ALA A 328 26.95 13.57 26.76
N GLY A 329 27.14 13.86 25.48
CA GLY A 329 27.88 13.00 24.56
C GLY A 329 29.38 13.30 24.61
N PHE A 330 30.03 13.06 25.76
CA PHE A 330 31.46 13.32 25.87
C PHE A 330 32.21 12.66 24.70
N PRO A 331 33.06 13.40 23.97
CA PRO A 331 33.86 12.79 22.93
C PRO A 331 34.68 11.69 23.58
N CYS A 332 34.65 10.48 23.01
CA CYS A 332 35.63 9.46 23.37
C CYS A 332 37.00 10.11 23.20
N GLN A 333 37.84 10.10 24.26
CA GLN A 333 39.25 10.47 24.11
C GLN A 333 39.78 9.80 22.83
N PRO A 334 40.37 10.56 21.90
CA PRO A 334 40.75 10.00 20.62
C PRO A 334 41.86 8.96 20.84
N PHE A 335 41.62 7.72 20.43
CA PHE A 335 42.67 6.81 19.97
C PHE A 335 43.29 7.31 18.64
N SER A 336 43.60 8.61 18.57
CA SER A 336 44.29 9.26 17.47
C SER A 336 44.84 10.59 17.95
N VAL A 337 45.98 10.51 18.64
CA VAL A 337 47.05 11.48 18.41
C VAL A 337 47.66 11.12 17.04
N ALA A 338 46.94 11.45 15.97
CA ALA A 338 47.51 11.52 14.63
C ALA A 338 47.77 13.02 14.40
N GLY A 339 48.93 13.50 14.87
CA GLY A 339 49.41 14.84 14.49
C GLY A 339 50.11 15.68 15.56
N TYR A 340 50.09 15.32 16.84
CA TYR A 340 50.83 16.08 17.87
C TYR A 340 51.49 15.17 18.90
N ARG A 341 52.67 14.67 18.55
CA ARG A 341 53.76 14.44 19.49
C ARG A 341 54.93 15.31 19.09
#